data_AF-U6DMW5-F1
#
_entry.id   AF-U6DMW5-F1
#
_cell.length_a   1.000
_cell.length_b   1.000
_cell.length_c   1.000
_cell.angle_alpha   90.00
_cell.angle_beta   90.00
_cell.angle_gamma   90.00
#
_symmetry.space_group_name_H-M   'P 1'
#
loop_
_entity.id
_entity.type
_entity.pdbx_description
1 polymer ?
#
loop_
_entity_poly.entity_id
_entity_poly.type
_entity_poly.pdbx_seq_one_letter_code
_entity_poly.pdbx_strand_id
1 'polypeptide(L)'
;VNSVKIHFSYYLLPTSLHTPKFLYVARNAKDCMVSYYHFQRMNQILPDPGTWEEYFETFISGKVGWGSWFDHVKEWWEIKDRYQILFLFYEDIKRDPKYEIQKVMKFMGKNLDETVLDKIVQETSFEKMKENPMTNRSTVPKSILDQSISPFMRKGTVGDWKDHFTVAQNERFDEIYRQKMKGTSIKFLTEL
;
A
#
# COMPACT_ATOMS: atom_id res chain seq x y z
N VAL A 1 -7.89 20.12 -9.02
CA VAL A 1 -6.95 19.08 -9.51
C VAL A 1 -7.76 17.81 -9.65
N ASN A 2 -7.87 17.28 -10.86
CA ASN A 2 -8.51 15.97 -11.05
C ASN A 2 -7.52 14.91 -10.56
N SER A 3 -7.93 14.06 -9.62
CA SER A 3 -7.12 12.97 -9.09
C SER A 3 -7.85 11.66 -9.29
N VAL A 4 -7.11 10.61 -9.66
CA VAL A 4 -7.66 9.28 -9.92
C VAL A 4 -6.88 8.28 -9.08
N LYS A 5 -7.60 7.40 -8.39
CA LYS A 5 -7.02 6.29 -7.61
C LYS A 5 -7.19 4.99 -8.40
N ILE A 6 -6.09 4.28 -8.62
CA ILE A 6 -6.07 2.96 -9.26
C ILE A 6 -5.05 2.05 -8.57
N HIS A 7 -5.20 0.75 -8.76
CA HIS A 7 -4.30 -0.30 -8.27
C HIS A 7 -3.79 -1.19 -9.41
N PHE A 8 -3.73 -0.63 -10.62
CA PHE A 8 -3.33 -1.38 -11.81
C PHE A 8 -1.81 -1.43 -11.94
N SER A 9 -1.33 -2.57 -12.46
CA SER A 9 -0.01 -2.64 -13.08
C SER A 9 0.10 -1.56 -14.17
N TYR A 10 1.31 -1.05 -14.35
CA TYR A 10 1.60 -0.09 -15.41
C TYR A 10 1.14 -0.56 -16.80
N TYR A 11 1.28 -1.86 -17.11
CA TYR A 11 0.91 -2.40 -18.41
C TYR A 11 -0.60 -2.38 -18.69
N LEU A 12 -1.41 -2.18 -17.65
CA LEU A 12 -2.87 -2.06 -17.76
C LEU A 12 -3.34 -0.60 -17.81
N LEU A 13 -2.41 0.36 -17.74
CA LEU A 13 -2.77 1.77 -17.87
C LEU A 13 -3.18 2.08 -19.31
N PRO A 14 -4.29 2.81 -19.52
CA PRO A 14 -4.62 3.32 -20.84
C PRO A 14 -3.47 4.15 -21.41
N THR A 15 -3.12 3.90 -22.67
CA THR A 15 -2.11 4.69 -23.38
C THR A 15 -2.46 6.17 -23.44
N SER A 16 -3.74 6.55 -23.32
CA SER A 16 -4.13 7.97 -23.22
C SER A 16 -3.59 8.70 -21.98
N LEU A 17 -3.04 8.00 -20.98
CA LEU A 17 -2.44 8.58 -19.77
C LEU A 17 -0.96 8.97 -19.93
N HIS A 18 -0.51 9.45 -21.10
CA HIS A 18 0.91 9.77 -21.32
C HIS A 18 1.42 11.06 -20.65
N THR A 19 0.58 11.82 -19.92
CA THR A 19 0.95 13.13 -19.32
C THR A 19 0.69 13.36 -17.81
N PRO A 20 0.03 12.48 -17.02
CA PRO A 20 -0.18 12.76 -15.61
C PRO A 20 1.08 12.47 -14.78
N LYS A 21 1.17 13.17 -13.66
CA LYS A 21 2.08 12.82 -12.56
C LYS A 21 1.48 11.65 -11.78
N PHE A 22 2.27 10.61 -11.57
CA PHE A 22 1.88 9.46 -10.76
C PHE A 22 2.56 9.53 -9.39
N LEU A 23 1.77 9.27 -8.34
CA LEU A 23 2.28 8.96 -7.01
C LEU A 23 2.12 7.46 -6.82
N TYR A 24 3.24 6.72 -6.79
CA TYR A 24 3.23 5.30 -6.54
C TYR A 24 3.65 5.04 -5.10
N VAL A 25 2.78 4.43 -4.30
CA VAL A 25 3.08 4.08 -2.90
C VAL A 25 3.30 2.58 -2.81
N ALA A 26 4.52 2.19 -2.47
CA ALA A 26 4.89 0.81 -2.18
C ALA A 26 4.92 0.59 -0.66
N ARG A 27 4.71 -0.65 -0.24
CA ARG A 27 4.84 -1.09 1.16
C ARG A 27 5.44 -2.49 1.17
N ASN A 28 6.15 -2.83 2.24
CA ASN A 28 6.73 -4.16 2.41
C ASN A 28 5.67 -5.26 2.22
N ALA A 29 6.07 -6.33 1.55
CA ALA A 29 5.17 -7.36 1.10
C ALA A 29 4.44 -8.10 2.23
N LYS A 30 5.11 -8.29 3.38
CA LYS A 30 4.56 -9.03 4.51
C LYS A 30 3.40 -8.27 5.16
N ASP A 31 3.58 -6.98 5.44
CA ASP A 31 2.48 -6.15 5.95
C ASP A 31 1.39 -5.91 4.89
N CYS A 32 1.75 -5.84 3.60
CA CYS A 32 0.78 -5.83 2.50
C CYS A 32 -0.11 -7.07 2.54
N MET A 33 0.47 -8.26 2.68
CA MET A 33 -0.27 -9.53 2.76
C MET A 33 -1.24 -9.53 3.95
N VAL A 34 -0.79 -9.17 5.15
CA VAL A 34 -1.68 -9.08 6.33
C VAL A 34 -2.81 -8.09 6.10
N SER A 35 -2.49 -6.89 5.61
CA SER A 35 -3.50 -5.87 5.34
C SER A 35 -4.51 -6.33 4.29
N TYR A 36 -4.05 -7.06 3.27
CA TYR A 36 -4.92 -7.52 2.20
C TYR A 36 -5.82 -8.67 2.66
N TYR A 37 -5.30 -9.60 3.46
CA TYR A 37 -6.09 -10.64 4.10
C TYR A 37 -7.29 -10.05 4.87
N HIS A 38 -7.03 -9.07 5.74
CA HIS A 38 -8.10 -8.39 6.48
C HIS A 38 -9.05 -7.59 5.58
N PHE A 39 -8.53 -6.93 4.54
CA PHE A 39 -9.36 -6.23 3.56
C PHE A 39 -10.32 -7.19 2.84
N GLN A 40 -9.82 -8.36 2.44
CA GLN A 40 -10.62 -9.36 1.74
C GLN A 40 -11.67 -9.98 2.68
N ARG A 41 -11.33 -10.24 3.96
CA ARG A 41 -12.30 -10.71 4.97
C ARG A 41 -13.48 -9.77 5.19
N MET A 42 -13.25 -8.45 5.17
CA MET A 42 -14.34 -7.48 5.33
C MET A 42 -15.09 -7.19 4.02
N ASN A 43 -14.49 -7.46 2.85
CA ASN A 43 -15.04 -7.07 1.56
C ASN A 43 -15.97 -8.16 1.00
N GLN A 44 -17.27 -7.87 1.02
CA GLN A 44 -18.32 -8.81 0.64
C GLN A 44 -18.43 -9.07 -0.88
N ILE A 45 -17.67 -8.32 -1.69
CA ILE A 45 -17.63 -8.48 -3.15
C ILE A 45 -16.50 -9.43 -3.57
N LEU A 46 -15.49 -9.62 -2.71
CA LEU A 46 -14.37 -10.51 -2.99
C LEU A 46 -14.66 -11.93 -2.48
N PRO A 47 -14.04 -12.95 -3.08
CA PRO A 47 -14.10 -14.31 -2.54
C PRO A 47 -13.56 -14.35 -1.11
N ASP A 48 -14.10 -15.26 -0.29
CA ASP A 48 -13.58 -15.54 1.05
C ASP A 48 -12.07 -15.88 0.94
N PRO A 49 -11.18 -15.20 1.70
CA PRO A 49 -9.76 -15.48 1.67
C PRO A 49 -9.35 -16.81 2.33
N GLY A 50 -10.27 -17.50 3.03
CA GLY A 50 -9.95 -18.73 3.76
C GLY A 50 -9.16 -18.46 5.04
N THR A 51 -8.41 -19.46 5.51
CA THR A 51 -7.53 -19.29 6.66
C THR A 51 -6.29 -18.47 6.31
N TRP A 52 -5.55 -18.04 7.31
CA TRP A 52 -4.29 -17.33 7.10
C TRP A 52 -3.27 -18.17 6.33
N GLU A 53 -3.19 -19.47 6.61
CA GLU A 53 -2.29 -20.42 5.96
C GLU A 53 -2.63 -20.57 4.47
N GLU A 54 -3.92 -20.69 4.13
CA GLU A 54 -4.39 -20.74 2.74
C GLU A 54 -4.12 -19.42 2.00
N TYR A 55 -4.35 -18.31 2.68
CA TYR A 55 -4.12 -16.98 2.11
C TYR A 55 -2.64 -16.70 1.85
N PHE A 56 -1.75 -17.16 2.74
CA PHE A 56 -0.30 -17.08 2.55
C PHE A 56 0.12 -17.71 1.22
N GLU A 57 -0.34 -18.95 0.93
CA GLU A 57 -0.07 -19.64 -0.34
C GLU A 57 -0.65 -18.89 -1.55
N THR A 58 -1.87 -18.39 -1.40
CA THR A 58 -2.58 -17.63 -2.45
C THR A 58 -1.82 -16.35 -2.81
N PHE A 59 -1.31 -15.64 -1.80
CA PHE A 59 -0.56 -14.40 -2.00
C PHE A 59 0.81 -14.63 -2.66
N ILE A 60 1.61 -15.58 -2.15
CA ILE A 60 2.96 -15.82 -2.71
C ILE A 60 2.92 -16.39 -4.14
N SER A 61 1.82 -17.07 -4.50
CA SER A 61 1.59 -17.54 -5.87
C SER A 61 1.02 -16.45 -6.80
N GLY A 62 0.73 -15.25 -6.27
CA GLY A 62 0.17 -14.13 -7.04
C GLY A 62 -1.28 -14.32 -7.45
N LYS A 63 -2.01 -15.26 -6.83
CA LYS A 63 -3.43 -15.57 -7.13
C LYS A 63 -4.39 -14.72 -6.30
N VAL A 64 -4.01 -13.50 -5.98
CA VAL A 64 -4.85 -12.50 -5.32
C VAL A 64 -5.33 -11.46 -6.34
N GLY A 65 -6.29 -10.61 -5.95
CA GLY A 65 -6.66 -9.48 -6.81
C GLY A 65 -5.44 -8.61 -7.11
N TRP A 66 -5.39 -8.08 -8.33
CA TRP A 66 -4.25 -7.34 -8.90
C TRP A 66 -2.95 -8.14 -9.10
N GLY A 67 -2.94 -9.43 -8.77
CA GLY A 67 -1.86 -10.35 -9.13
C GLY A 67 -0.67 -10.35 -8.18
N SER A 68 0.52 -10.63 -8.72
CA SER A 68 1.77 -10.75 -7.98
C SER A 68 2.25 -9.41 -7.44
N TRP A 69 2.35 -9.28 -6.11
CA TRP A 69 2.96 -8.11 -5.46
C TRP A 69 4.37 -7.83 -6.00
N PHE A 70 5.17 -8.88 -6.17
CA PHE A 70 6.56 -8.77 -6.62
C PHE A 70 6.65 -8.14 -8.00
N ASP A 71 5.84 -8.60 -8.93
CA ASP A 71 5.86 -8.11 -10.31
C ASP A 71 5.31 -6.68 -10.34
N HIS A 72 4.20 -6.42 -9.64
CA HIS A 72 3.61 -5.08 -9.56
C HIS A 72 4.60 -4.01 -9.07
N VAL A 73 5.35 -4.25 -7.98
CA VAL A 73 6.31 -3.25 -7.48
C VAL A 73 7.52 -3.09 -8.40
N LYS A 74 7.99 -4.17 -9.04
CA LYS A 74 9.12 -4.11 -9.99
C LYS A 74 8.75 -3.34 -11.24
N GLU A 75 7.59 -3.62 -11.82
CA GLU A 75 7.11 -2.95 -13.03
C GLU A 75 7.07 -1.44 -12.85
N TRP A 76 6.48 -0.97 -11.75
CA TRP A 76 6.46 0.46 -11.42
C TRP A 76 7.85 1.03 -11.12
N TRP A 77 8.75 0.24 -10.53
CA TRP A 77 10.12 0.68 -10.26
C TRP A 77 10.99 0.81 -11.52
N GLU A 78 10.81 -0.09 -12.49
CA GLU A 78 11.57 -0.13 -13.75
C GLU A 78 11.27 1.04 -14.68
N ILE A 79 10.09 1.65 -14.53
CA ILE A 79 9.63 2.77 -15.36
C ILE A 79 9.70 4.11 -14.63
N LYS A 80 10.03 4.13 -13.33
CA LYS A 80 9.94 5.34 -12.50
C LYS A 80 10.78 6.51 -13.04
N ASP A 81 11.89 6.19 -13.71
CA ASP A 81 12.81 7.16 -14.30
C ASP A 81 12.44 7.55 -15.74
N ARG A 82 11.51 6.81 -16.36
CA ARG A 82 11.04 7.06 -17.75
C ARG A 82 9.81 7.98 -17.79
N TYR A 83 9.06 8.05 -16.69
CA TYR A 83 7.82 8.83 -16.59
C TYR A 83 7.84 9.76 -15.38
N GLN A 84 6.84 10.65 -15.28
CA GLN A 84 6.65 11.47 -14.08
C GLN A 84 6.06 10.63 -12.95
N ILE A 85 6.89 9.83 -12.29
CA ILE A 85 6.50 8.97 -11.17
C ILE A 85 7.30 9.36 -9.93
N LEU A 86 6.60 9.71 -8.86
CA LEU A 86 7.20 9.75 -7.53
C LEU A 86 6.93 8.42 -6.82
N PHE A 87 7.99 7.65 -6.61
CA PHE A 87 7.94 6.40 -5.85
C PHE A 87 8.12 6.69 -4.36
N LEU A 88 7.14 6.28 -3.56
CA LEU A 88 7.04 6.50 -2.13
C LEU A 88 7.01 5.15 -1.41
N PHE A 89 7.55 5.10 -0.20
CA PHE A 89 7.47 3.93 0.66
C PHE A 89 6.57 4.25 1.86
N TYR A 90 5.61 3.38 2.14
CA TYR A 90 4.73 3.51 3.31
C TYR A 90 5.54 3.62 4.61
N GLU A 91 6.65 2.90 4.68
CA GLU A 91 7.55 2.91 5.83
C GLU A 91 8.22 4.27 6.03
N ASP A 92 8.63 4.94 4.95
CA ASP A 92 9.17 6.29 5.02
C ASP A 92 8.08 7.30 5.44
N ILE A 93 6.86 7.15 4.93
CA ILE A 93 5.70 7.99 5.32
C ILE A 93 5.41 7.83 6.82
N LYS A 94 5.54 6.62 7.35
CA LYS A 94 5.36 6.35 8.78
C LYS A 94 6.51 6.89 9.63
N ARG A 95 7.75 6.85 9.13
CA ARG A 95 8.94 7.32 9.84
C ARG A 95 9.03 8.85 9.90
N ASP A 96 8.80 9.52 8.77
CA ASP A 96 8.84 10.99 8.67
C ASP A 96 7.76 11.51 7.71
N PRO A 97 6.51 11.63 8.18
CA PRO A 97 5.40 12.09 7.34
C PRO A 97 5.61 13.53 6.82
N LYS A 98 6.25 14.40 7.61
CA LYS A 98 6.47 15.81 7.24
C LYS A 98 7.38 15.89 6.01
N TYR A 99 8.50 15.16 6.02
CA TYR A 99 9.42 15.08 4.89
C TYR A 99 8.76 14.48 3.64
N GLU A 100 8.00 13.39 3.79
CA GLU A 100 7.36 12.72 2.66
C GLU A 100 6.26 13.58 2.01
N ILE A 101 5.50 14.34 2.81
CA ILE A 101 4.54 15.32 2.30
C ILE A 101 5.25 16.44 1.53
N GLN A 102 6.36 16.99 2.05
CA GLN A 102 7.15 17.99 1.33
C GLN A 102 7.66 17.46 -0.02
N LYS A 103 8.12 16.20 -0.05
CA LYS A 103 8.57 15.53 -1.28
C LYS A 103 7.45 15.43 -2.32
N VAL A 104 6.24 15.05 -1.91
CA VAL A 104 5.05 15.04 -2.77
C VAL A 104 4.74 16.43 -3.30
N MET A 105 4.76 17.46 -2.45
CA MET A 105 4.40 18.81 -2.85
C MET A 105 5.41 19.41 -3.84
N LYS A 106 6.70 19.20 -3.59
CA LYS A 106 7.78 19.57 -4.53
C LYS A 106 7.59 18.88 -5.88
N PHE A 107 7.30 17.57 -5.88
CA PHE A 107 7.01 16.83 -7.10
C PHE A 107 5.76 17.37 -7.84
N MET A 108 4.74 17.81 -7.11
CA MET A 108 3.58 18.50 -7.68
C MET A 108 3.89 19.91 -8.20
N GLY A 109 5.09 20.45 -7.97
CA GLY A 109 5.46 21.82 -8.35
C GLY A 109 4.86 22.87 -7.42
N LYS A 110 4.62 22.51 -6.16
CA LYS A 110 4.02 23.36 -5.14
C LYS A 110 4.96 23.52 -3.96
N ASN A 111 4.96 24.70 -3.37
CA ASN A 111 5.58 24.97 -2.08
C ASN A 111 4.49 25.07 -1.02
N LEU A 112 4.81 24.60 0.19
CA LEU A 112 3.94 24.73 1.35
C LEU A 112 4.60 25.64 2.38
N ASP A 113 3.78 26.50 2.97
CA ASP A 113 4.12 27.13 4.25
C ASP A 113 4.21 26.06 5.35
N GLU A 114 5.10 26.26 6.31
CA GLU A 114 5.32 25.32 7.41
C GLU A 114 4.05 25.07 8.24
N THR A 115 3.25 26.11 8.49
CA THR A 115 1.99 25.99 9.23
C THR A 115 0.96 25.14 8.49
N VAL A 116 0.91 25.26 7.17
CA VAL A 116 0.02 24.44 6.32
C VAL A 116 0.51 23.00 6.28
N LEU A 117 1.83 22.80 6.20
CA LEU A 117 2.45 21.48 6.23
C LEU A 117 2.15 20.74 7.54
N ASP A 118 2.33 21.40 8.69
CA ASP A 118 2.05 20.81 10.01
C ASP A 118 0.57 20.44 10.14
N LYS A 119 -0.33 21.29 9.61
CA LYS A 119 -1.75 20.96 9.56
C LYS A 119 -2.03 19.73 8.69
N ILE A 120 -1.39 19.60 7.53
CA ILE A 120 -1.56 18.41 6.68
C ILE A 120 -1.06 17.16 7.41
N VAL A 121 0.11 17.22 8.07
CA VAL A 121 0.65 16.12 8.87
C VAL A 121 -0.36 15.68 9.94
N GLN A 122 -0.95 16.65 10.65
CA GLN A 122 -1.95 16.36 11.67
C GLN A 122 -3.22 15.73 11.06
N GLU A 123 -3.83 16.36 10.06
CA GLU A 123 -5.10 15.91 9.46
C GLU A 123 -4.98 14.57 8.72
N THR A 124 -3.77 14.22 8.28
CA THR A 124 -3.47 12.93 7.63
C THR A 124 -2.85 11.90 8.58
N SER A 125 -2.82 12.18 9.89
CA SER A 125 -2.41 11.19 10.88
C SER A 125 -3.38 9.99 10.88
N PHE A 126 -2.90 8.83 11.32
CA PHE A 126 -3.70 7.62 11.35
C PHE A 126 -4.95 7.79 12.22
N GLU A 127 -4.79 8.41 13.40
CA GLU A 127 -5.85 8.65 14.37
C GLU A 127 -6.93 9.55 13.76
N LYS A 128 -6.53 10.67 13.15
CA LYS A 128 -7.46 11.59 12.48
C LYS A 128 -8.18 10.93 11.31
N MET A 129 -7.46 10.21 10.45
CA MET A 129 -8.05 9.53 9.31
C MET A 129 -8.95 8.35 9.70
N LYS A 130 -8.69 7.70 10.83
CA LYS A 130 -9.50 6.60 11.38
C LYS A 130 -10.84 7.10 11.88
N GLU A 131 -10.88 8.29 12.47
CA GLU A 131 -12.12 8.90 12.97
C GLU A 131 -12.94 9.59 11.86
N ASN A 132 -12.29 10.03 10.78
CA ASN A 132 -12.93 10.79 9.71
C ASN A 132 -13.75 9.90 8.73
N PRO A 133 -15.08 10.07 8.64
CA PRO A 133 -15.96 9.31 7.73
C PRO A 133 -15.61 9.41 6.24
N MET A 134 -14.95 10.50 5.84
CA MET A 134 -14.53 10.71 4.44
C MET A 134 -13.33 9.85 4.05
N THR A 135 -12.58 9.33 5.02
CA THR A 135 -11.35 8.54 4.78
C THR A 135 -11.45 7.10 5.27
N ASN A 136 -12.16 6.84 6.37
CA ASN A 136 -12.26 5.51 7.00
C ASN A 136 -13.28 4.56 6.34
N ARG A 137 -14.00 5.01 5.30
CA ARG A 137 -15.03 4.23 4.58
C ARG A 137 -16.25 3.83 5.42
N SER A 138 -16.51 4.46 6.57
CA SER A 138 -17.63 4.10 7.46
C SER A 138 -19.00 4.29 6.82
N THR A 139 -19.09 5.14 5.80
CA THR A 139 -20.31 5.39 5.02
C THR A 139 -20.58 4.32 3.95
N VAL A 140 -19.63 3.41 3.69
CA VAL A 140 -19.83 2.31 2.73
C VAL A 140 -20.74 1.25 3.36
N PRO A 141 -21.81 0.80 2.67
CA PRO A 141 -22.72 -0.20 3.20
C PRO A 141 -22.02 -1.50 3.61
N LYS A 142 -22.55 -2.14 4.67
CA LYS A 142 -22.08 -3.44 5.17
C LYS A 142 -22.10 -4.54 4.11
N SER A 143 -23.04 -4.47 3.17
CA SER A 143 -23.14 -5.37 2.01
C SER A 143 -21.98 -5.23 1.01
N ILE A 144 -21.11 -4.25 1.17
CA ILE A 144 -19.91 -4.02 0.36
C ILE A 144 -18.68 -4.19 1.25
N LEU A 145 -18.59 -3.42 2.35
CA LEU A 145 -17.50 -3.49 3.33
C LEU A 145 -18.08 -3.69 4.74
N ASP A 146 -17.99 -4.91 5.25
CA ASP A 146 -18.36 -5.23 6.62
C ASP A 146 -17.22 -4.86 7.60
N GLN A 147 -17.21 -3.61 8.01
CA GLN A 147 -16.20 -3.10 8.94
C GLN A 147 -16.29 -3.67 10.36
N SER A 148 -17.35 -4.44 10.69
CA SER A 148 -17.41 -5.17 11.97
C SER A 148 -16.49 -6.40 12.01
N ILE A 149 -16.12 -6.93 10.84
CA ILE A 149 -15.12 -8.02 10.70
C ILE A 149 -13.71 -7.47 10.84
N SER A 150 -13.43 -6.37 10.15
CA SER A 150 -12.18 -5.61 10.25
C SER A 150 -12.44 -4.18 9.81
N PRO A 151 -12.03 -3.16 10.57
CA PRO A 151 -12.12 -1.78 10.10
C PRO A 151 -11.17 -1.53 8.94
N PHE A 152 -11.54 -0.63 8.01
CA PHE A 152 -10.70 -0.23 6.89
C PHE A 152 -9.39 0.42 7.37
N MET A 153 -9.49 1.32 8.36
CA MET A 153 -8.34 1.88 9.07
C MET A 153 -7.98 1.00 10.28
N ARG A 154 -7.24 -0.09 10.02
CA ARG A 154 -6.99 -1.16 11.01
C ARG A 154 -5.96 -0.82 12.09
N LYS A 155 -4.66 -0.95 11.78
CA LYS A 155 -3.56 -0.74 12.74
C LYS A 155 -2.62 0.44 12.39
N GLY A 156 -2.44 0.77 11.11
CA GLY A 156 -1.64 1.92 10.70
C GLY A 156 -0.16 1.88 11.09
N THR A 157 0.42 0.68 11.23
CA THR A 157 1.80 0.45 11.70
C THR A 157 2.64 -0.34 10.69
N VAL A 158 3.96 -0.32 10.86
CA VAL A 158 4.93 -1.17 10.15
C VAL A 158 5.34 -2.31 11.07
N GLY A 159 5.41 -3.54 10.55
CA GLY A 159 5.85 -4.71 11.31
C GLY A 159 4.73 -5.59 11.88
N ASP A 160 3.48 -5.33 11.52
CA ASP A 160 2.33 -6.11 11.99
C ASP A 160 2.36 -7.57 11.50
N TRP A 161 3.10 -7.84 10.42
CA TRP A 161 3.36 -9.18 9.95
C TRP A 161 3.95 -10.11 11.02
N LYS A 162 4.68 -9.59 12.01
CA LYS A 162 5.26 -10.39 13.10
C LYS A 162 4.19 -11.06 13.97
N ASP A 163 3.00 -10.47 14.08
CA ASP A 163 1.88 -11.01 14.85
C ASP A 163 1.11 -12.11 14.09
N HIS A 164 1.41 -12.33 12.81
CA HIS A 164 0.63 -13.20 11.91
C HIS A 164 1.47 -14.34 11.33
N PHE A 165 2.72 -14.06 10.97
CA PHE A 165 3.59 -15.05 10.35
C PHE A 165 4.12 -16.01 11.42
N THR A 166 4.03 -17.31 11.15
CA THR A 166 4.87 -18.27 11.87
C THR A 166 6.33 -18.12 11.46
N VAL A 167 7.26 -18.62 12.28
CA VAL A 167 8.70 -18.63 11.94
C VAL A 167 8.94 -19.31 10.58
N ALA A 168 8.31 -20.47 10.34
CA ALA A 168 8.42 -21.20 9.09
C ALA A 168 7.86 -20.42 7.88
N GLN A 169 6.72 -19.74 8.04
CA GLN A 169 6.18 -18.87 6.99
C GLN A 169 7.12 -17.70 6.70
N ASN A 170 7.71 -17.11 7.74
CA ASN A 170 8.66 -16.01 7.58
C ASN A 170 9.90 -16.43 6.79
N GLU A 171 10.55 -17.53 7.20
CA GLU A 171 11.75 -18.04 6.52
C GLU A 171 11.47 -18.39 5.06
N ARG A 172 10.34 -19.06 4.80
CA ARG A 172 9.92 -19.39 3.43
C ARG A 172 9.64 -18.14 2.60
N PHE A 173 8.97 -17.15 3.20
CA PHE A 173 8.70 -15.89 2.52
C PHE A 173 10.00 -15.15 2.18
N ASP A 174 10.95 -15.10 3.10
CA ASP A 174 12.24 -14.44 2.90
C ASP A 174 13.05 -15.09 1.77
N GLU A 175 13.04 -16.42 1.67
CA GLU A 175 13.65 -17.12 0.54
C GLU A 175 12.98 -16.76 -0.79
N ILE A 176 11.64 -16.81 -0.85
CA ILE A 176 10.89 -16.43 -2.06
C ILE A 176 11.18 -14.97 -2.43
N TYR A 177 11.16 -14.07 -1.45
CA TYR A 177 11.43 -12.65 -1.64
C TYR A 177 12.82 -12.42 -2.22
N ARG A 178 13.84 -13.06 -1.63
CA ARG A 178 15.23 -12.97 -2.10
C ARG A 178 15.37 -13.42 -3.55
N GLN A 179 14.65 -14.46 -3.97
CA GLN A 179 14.68 -14.94 -5.35
C GLN A 179 13.90 -14.01 -6.30
N LYS A 180 12.68 -13.62 -5.93
CA LYS A 180 11.77 -12.82 -6.77
C LYS A 180 12.21 -11.35 -6.94
N MET A 181 12.91 -10.81 -5.94
CA MET A 181 13.42 -9.43 -5.91
C MET A 181 14.90 -9.33 -6.26
N LYS A 182 15.55 -10.46 -6.60
CA LYS A 182 16.95 -10.49 -7.03
C LYS A 182 17.17 -9.55 -8.21
N GLY A 183 18.25 -8.77 -8.15
CA GLY A 183 18.62 -7.82 -9.21
C GLY A 183 17.88 -6.49 -9.17
N THR A 184 16.90 -6.33 -8.28
CA THR A 184 16.26 -5.04 -8.03
C THR A 184 17.06 -4.21 -7.03
N SER A 185 17.01 -2.89 -7.15
CA SER A 185 17.59 -1.95 -6.19
C SER A 185 16.60 -1.49 -5.12
N ILE A 186 15.38 -2.06 -5.11
CA ILE A 186 14.32 -1.67 -4.20
C ILE A 186 14.64 -2.18 -2.79
N LYS A 187 14.52 -1.32 -1.79
CA LYS A 187 14.72 -1.68 -0.38
C LYS A 187 13.48 -1.32 0.41
N PHE A 188 12.92 -2.32 1.08
CA PHE A 188 11.79 -2.13 1.99
C PHE A 188 12.26 -2.34 3.42
N LEU A 189 11.74 -1.52 4.33
CA LEU A 189 11.84 -1.76 5.76
C LEU A 189 10.69 -2.68 6.17
N THR A 190 10.96 -3.63 7.06
CA THR A 190 9.93 -4.53 7.62
C THR A 190 9.59 -4.18 9.07
N GLU A 191 10.24 -3.15 9.61
CA GLU A 191 10.08 -2.61 10.95
C GLU A 191 10.56 -1.15 10.96
N LEU A 192 10.07 -0.38 11.93
CA LEU A 192 10.48 1.01 12.18
C LEU A 192 10.96 1.15 13.62
#